data_AF-A0A1Y1MYV0-F1
#
_entry.id   AF-A0A1Y1MYV0-F1
#
_cell.length_a   1.000
_cell.length_b   1.000
_cell.length_c   1.000
_cell.angle_alpha   90.00
_cell.angle_beta   90.00
_cell.angle_gamma   90.00
#
_symmetry.space_group_name_H-M   'P 1'
#
loop_
_entity.id
_entity.type
_entity.pdbx_description
1 polymer ?
#
loop_
_entity_poly.entity_id
_entity_poly.type
_entity_poly.pdbx_seq_one_letter_code
_entity_poly.pdbx_strand_id
1 'polypeptide(L)'
;EIAVIQNRRHSLPTPAKLFSLRALRPTVRALSAAPLTQLSRMASIANQTYTPTEETKIQQWLTTSDRLKSGEDKATILETLNSHLASRTTLLGSKPSKADVAIYETLSPIVAKWSPDERTGEKGHPHIVRHLYFVQ
;
A
#
# COMPACT_ATOMS: atom_id res chain seq x y z
N GLU A 1 -13.77 9.04 -81.23
CA GLU A 1 -15.15 8.69 -81.62
C GLU A 1 -15.51 7.33 -81.02
N ILE A 2 -16.65 7.10 -80.37
CA ILE A 2 -17.81 7.94 -79.97
C ILE A 2 -18.16 7.64 -78.50
N ALA A 3 -18.76 8.58 -77.78
CA ALA A 3 -19.20 8.41 -76.39
C ALA A 3 -20.74 8.44 -76.24
N VAL A 4 -21.28 7.63 -75.31
CA VAL A 4 -22.60 7.78 -74.65
C VAL A 4 -22.43 7.14 -73.26
N ILE A 5 -22.47 7.79 -72.09
CA ILE A 5 -23.38 8.77 -71.45
C ILE A 5 -24.55 8.13 -70.65
N GLN A 6 -24.30 8.07 -69.34
CA GLN A 6 -25.18 8.30 -68.17
C GLN A 6 -26.54 7.61 -67.97
N ASN A 7 -26.72 7.14 -66.72
CA ASN A 7 -27.87 7.45 -65.87
C ASN A 7 -27.34 7.55 -64.41
N ARG A 8 -27.27 8.72 -63.74
CA ARG A 8 -28.32 9.32 -62.88
C ARG A 8 -29.04 8.25 -62.02
N ARG A 9 -29.14 8.29 -60.68
CA ARG A 9 -29.04 9.35 -59.64
C ARG A 9 -28.43 8.70 -58.34
N HIS A 10 -28.31 9.27 -57.13
CA HIS A 10 -28.74 10.55 -56.52
C HIS A 10 -27.69 11.05 -55.47
N SER A 11 -27.74 12.36 -55.22
CA SER A 11 -27.20 13.19 -54.13
C SER A 11 -27.14 12.64 -52.67
N LEU A 12 -25.98 12.84 -52.02
CA LEU A 12 -25.66 13.43 -50.68
C LEU A 12 -26.77 13.60 -49.59
N PRO A 13 -26.42 13.81 -48.29
CA PRO A 13 -25.36 13.25 -47.44
C PRO A 13 -25.89 12.88 -46.02
N THR A 14 -24.99 12.60 -45.06
CA THR A 14 -24.95 13.15 -43.65
C THR A 14 -24.53 12.08 -42.61
N PRO A 15 -23.61 12.37 -41.66
CA PRO A 15 -23.06 11.35 -40.75
C PRO A 15 -23.78 11.28 -39.40
N ALA A 16 -24.12 10.06 -38.96
CA ALA A 16 -24.53 9.78 -37.58
C ALA A 16 -23.31 9.41 -36.72
N LYS A 17 -22.49 10.40 -36.33
CA LYS A 17 -21.55 10.23 -35.22
C LYS A 17 -22.35 10.14 -33.92
N LEU A 18 -22.54 8.93 -33.40
CA LEU A 18 -23.07 8.71 -32.06
C LEU A 18 -22.08 9.27 -31.03
N PHE A 19 -22.40 10.45 -30.50
CA PHE A 19 -21.68 11.04 -29.38
C PHE A 19 -21.92 10.20 -28.13
N SER A 20 -20.95 9.34 -27.80
CA SER A 20 -20.96 8.61 -26.53
C SER A 20 -20.78 9.62 -25.39
N LEU A 21 -21.88 9.91 -24.68
CA LEU A 21 -21.90 10.86 -23.56
C LEU A 21 -21.03 10.31 -22.42
N ARG A 22 -19.82 10.84 -22.31
CA ARG A 22 -18.89 10.56 -21.20
C ARG A 22 -19.49 11.10 -19.90
N ALA A 23 -20.20 10.25 -19.17
CA ALA A 23 -20.73 10.57 -17.85
C ALA A 23 -19.57 10.99 -16.92
N LEU A 24 -19.46 12.30 -16.66
CA LEU A 24 -18.56 12.85 -15.66
C LEU A 24 -19.07 12.47 -14.28
N ARG A 25 -18.61 11.32 -13.76
CA ARG A 25 -18.77 10.99 -12.34
C ARG A 25 -17.94 11.98 -11.53
N PRO A 26 -18.54 12.80 -10.64
CA PRO A 26 -17.75 13.56 -9.69
C PRO A 26 -17.14 12.59 -8.68
N THR A 27 -15.85 12.28 -8.82
CA THR A 27 -15.09 11.61 -7.77
C THR A 27 -14.94 12.59 -6.62
N VAL A 28 -15.94 12.62 -5.72
CA VAL A 28 -15.82 13.26 -4.41
C VAL A 28 -14.83 12.42 -3.61
N ARG A 29 -13.54 12.70 -3.78
CA ARG A 29 -12.47 12.20 -2.93
C ARG A 29 -12.70 12.81 -1.55
N ALA A 30 -13.37 12.05 -0.68
CA ALA A 30 -13.54 12.42 0.72
C ALA A 30 -12.17 12.80 1.29
N LEU A 31 -12.05 14.02 1.80
CA LEU A 31 -10.84 14.46 2.48
C LEU A 31 -10.70 13.64 3.75
N SER A 32 -9.60 12.89 3.82
CA SER A 32 -9.38 11.88 4.86
C SER A 32 -9.42 12.49 6.26
N ALA A 33 -10.30 11.96 7.12
CA ALA A 33 -10.40 12.33 8.54
C ALA A 33 -9.26 11.72 9.40
N ALA A 34 -8.08 11.52 8.81
CA ALA A 34 -6.92 10.89 9.44
C ALA A 34 -6.30 11.61 10.67
N PRO A 35 -6.28 12.95 10.80
CA PRO A 35 -5.39 13.57 11.80
C PRO A 35 -5.80 13.28 13.24
N LEU A 36 -7.10 13.30 13.57
CA LEU A 36 -7.57 13.15 14.95
C LEU A 36 -7.47 11.70 15.45
N THR A 37 -7.83 10.72 14.63
CA THR A 37 -7.81 9.30 15.00
C THR A 37 -6.38 8.79 15.19
N GLN A 38 -5.44 9.24 14.35
CA GLN A 38 -4.05 8.82 14.44
C GLN A 38 -3.32 9.42 15.65
N LEU A 39 -3.61 10.67 16.01
CA LEU A 39 -3.09 11.28 17.24
C LEU A 39 -3.54 10.51 18.49
N SER A 40 -4.83 10.15 18.57
CA SER A 40 -5.36 9.33 19.68
C SER A 40 -4.73 7.94 19.75
N ARG A 41 -4.52 7.27 18.59
CA ARG A 41 -3.85 5.96 18.53
C ARG A 41 -2.38 6.06 18.96
N MET A 42 -1.68 7.13 18.57
CA MET A 42 -0.28 7.37 18.97
C MET A 42 -0.14 7.66 20.46
N ALA A 43 -1.00 8.50 21.04
CA ALA A 43 -1.07 8.73 22.48
C ALA A 43 -1.35 7.43 23.26
N SER A 44 -2.24 6.58 22.72
CA SER A 44 -2.56 5.27 23.31
C SER A 44 -1.38 4.29 23.32
N ILE A 45 -0.40 4.45 22.42
CA ILE A 45 0.84 3.63 22.38
C ILE A 45 1.91 4.23 23.29
N ALA A 46 1.99 5.56 23.38
CA ALA A 46 2.93 6.28 24.24
C ALA A 46 2.67 6.06 25.73
N ASN A 47 1.39 5.95 26.13
CA ASN A 47 0.98 5.73 27.52
C ASN A 47 1.01 4.25 27.97
N GLN A 48 1.50 3.31 27.15
CA GLN A 48 1.60 1.90 27.55
C GLN A 48 2.83 1.66 28.43
N THR A 49 2.61 0.99 29.56
CA THR A 49 3.70 0.36 30.33
C THR A 49 4.13 -0.94 29.66
N TYR A 50 5.44 -1.20 29.63
CA TYR A 50 6.03 -2.42 29.10
C TYR A 50 6.77 -3.18 30.20
N THR A 51 6.78 -4.50 30.12
CA THR A 51 7.66 -5.32 30.97
C THR A 51 9.11 -5.23 30.47
N PRO A 52 10.14 -5.50 31.29
CA PRO A 52 11.54 -5.46 30.82
C PRO A 52 11.82 -6.37 29.60
N THR A 53 11.11 -7.50 29.52
CA THR A 53 11.14 -8.42 28.37
C THR A 53 10.49 -7.83 27.11
N GLU A 54 9.43 -7.04 27.25
CA GLU A 54 8.83 -6.30 26.14
C GLU A 54 9.75 -5.14 25.71
N GLU A 55 10.33 -4.39 26.65
CA GLU A 55 11.24 -3.28 26.33
C GLU A 55 12.47 -3.76 25.54
N THR A 56 13.07 -4.89 25.93
CA THR A 56 14.20 -5.50 25.21
C THR A 56 13.80 -5.83 23.76
N LYS A 57 12.62 -6.42 23.55
CA LYS A 57 12.08 -6.71 22.21
C LYS A 57 11.81 -5.44 21.41
N ILE A 58 11.29 -4.38 22.05
CA ILE A 58 11.08 -3.09 21.39
C ILE A 58 12.42 -2.53 20.90
N GLN A 59 13.46 -2.50 21.75
CA GLN A 59 14.77 -2.00 21.35
C GLN A 59 15.37 -2.81 20.20
N GLN A 60 15.27 -4.15 20.25
CA GLN A 60 15.67 -5.02 19.14
C GLN A 60 14.99 -4.62 17.82
N TRP A 61 13.67 -4.44 17.82
CA TRP A 61 12.93 -4.06 16.61
C TRP A 61 13.21 -2.61 16.14
N LEU A 62 13.51 -1.68 17.05
CA LEU A 62 13.97 -0.34 16.68
C LEU A 62 15.33 -0.40 15.97
N THR A 63 16.30 -1.16 16.51
CA THR A 63 17.59 -1.40 15.83
C THR A 63 17.40 -2.10 14.47
N THR A 64 16.47 -3.05 14.36
CA THR A 64 16.11 -3.67 13.08
C THR A 64 15.53 -2.64 12.10
N SER A 65 14.70 -1.72 12.57
CA SER A 65 14.14 -0.62 11.78
C SER A 65 15.22 0.32 11.26
N ASP A 66 16.26 0.61 12.04
CA ASP A 66 17.37 1.47 11.60
C ASP A 66 18.29 0.77 10.59
N ARG A 67 18.58 -0.53 10.77
CA ARG A 67 19.29 -1.33 9.75
C ARG A 67 18.54 -1.38 8.42
N LEU A 68 17.21 -1.47 8.45
CA LEU A 68 16.37 -1.40 7.24
C LEU A 68 16.47 -0.05 6.50
N LYS A 69 16.78 1.05 7.21
CA LYS A 69 17.06 2.37 6.60
C LYS A 69 18.45 2.42 5.97
N SER A 70 19.46 1.85 6.63
CA SER A 70 20.84 1.72 6.11
C SER A 70 20.92 0.81 4.88
N GLY A 71 20.02 -0.17 4.77
CA GLY A 71 19.93 -1.10 3.64
C GLY A 71 20.82 -2.35 3.77
N GLU A 72 21.63 -2.44 4.81
CA GLU A 72 22.43 -3.61 5.17
C GLU A 72 21.54 -4.82 5.48
N ASP A 73 21.90 -6.00 4.97
CA ASP A 73 21.21 -7.29 5.16
C ASP A 73 19.69 -7.28 4.88
N LYS A 74 19.21 -6.30 4.10
CA LYS A 74 17.78 -6.02 3.95
C LYS A 74 16.94 -7.25 3.58
N ALA A 75 17.42 -8.12 2.70
CA ALA A 75 16.71 -9.35 2.33
C ALA A 75 16.52 -10.29 3.53
N THR A 76 17.59 -10.62 4.24
CA THR A 76 17.58 -11.47 5.44
C THR A 76 16.73 -10.87 6.57
N ILE A 77 16.77 -9.54 6.74
CA ILE A 77 15.94 -8.84 7.72
C ILE A 77 14.45 -8.95 7.36
N LEU A 78 14.09 -8.76 6.09
CA LEU A 78 12.70 -8.89 5.61
C LEU A 78 12.18 -10.33 5.76
N GLU A 79 12.98 -11.34 5.44
CA GLU A 79 12.64 -12.76 5.64
C GLU A 79 12.40 -13.08 7.13
N THR A 80 13.31 -12.62 8.00
CA THR A 80 13.20 -12.79 9.47
C THR A 80 11.95 -12.11 10.01
N LEU A 81 11.68 -10.87 9.59
CA LEU A 81 10.51 -10.10 10.01
C LEU A 81 9.20 -10.72 9.52
N ASN A 82 9.15 -11.17 8.26
CA ASN A 82 7.98 -11.84 7.70
C ASN A 82 7.68 -13.16 8.44
N SER A 83 8.73 -13.92 8.78
CA SER A 83 8.62 -15.15 9.57
C SER A 83 8.13 -14.90 11.00
N HIS A 84 8.64 -13.86 11.67
CA HIS A 84 8.18 -13.46 13.01
C HIS A 84 6.70 -13.03 13.01
N LEU A 85 6.25 -12.36 11.94
CA LEU A 85 4.88 -11.94 11.76
C LEU A 85 3.94 -13.08 11.28
N ALA A 86 4.45 -14.24 10.86
CA ALA A 86 3.60 -15.32 10.36
C ALA A 86 2.50 -15.72 11.36
N SER A 87 2.87 -15.86 12.64
CA SER A 87 1.97 -16.19 13.76
C SER A 87 1.49 -14.97 14.58
N ARG A 88 1.85 -13.74 14.20
CA ARG A 88 1.65 -12.54 15.04
C ARG A 88 1.13 -11.32 14.28
N THR A 89 0.14 -10.64 14.83
CA THR A 89 -0.35 -9.36 14.29
C THR A 89 0.58 -8.19 14.62
N THR A 90 1.22 -8.21 15.80
CA THR A 90 2.15 -7.18 16.29
C THR A 90 3.53 -7.79 16.60
N LEU A 91 4.56 -6.95 16.64
CA LEU A 91 5.95 -7.36 16.89
C LEU A 91 6.15 -7.92 18.30
N LEU A 92 5.40 -7.43 19.29
CA LEU A 92 5.38 -8.02 20.63
C LEU A 92 4.53 -9.29 20.70
N GLY A 93 3.48 -9.37 19.87
CA GLY A 93 2.51 -10.46 19.81
C GLY A 93 1.31 -10.31 20.75
N SER A 94 1.43 -9.48 21.80
CA SER A 94 0.39 -9.22 22.81
C SER A 94 -0.39 -7.92 22.54
N LYS A 95 0.34 -6.83 22.25
CA LYS A 95 -0.19 -5.47 22.07
C LYS A 95 0.60 -4.72 20.98
N PRO A 96 0.02 -3.71 20.31
CA PRO A 96 0.75 -2.82 19.42
C PRO A 96 1.61 -1.85 20.23
N SER A 97 2.81 -1.53 19.71
CA SER A 97 3.85 -0.80 20.43
C SER A 97 4.56 0.23 19.54
N LYS A 98 5.49 1.00 20.11
CA LYS A 98 6.34 1.94 19.34
C LYS A 98 7.23 1.26 18.28
N ALA A 99 7.52 -0.03 18.42
CA ALA A 99 8.28 -0.78 17.42
C ALA A 99 7.48 -1.00 16.12
N ASP A 100 6.18 -1.30 16.24
CA ASP A 100 5.29 -1.55 15.10
C ASP A 100 5.19 -0.31 14.21
N VAL A 101 5.16 0.87 14.85
CA VAL A 101 5.11 2.18 14.17
C VAL A 101 6.43 2.50 13.47
N ALA A 102 7.59 2.30 14.12
CA ALA A 102 8.89 2.55 13.50
C ALA A 102 9.13 1.66 12.25
N ILE A 103 8.76 0.38 12.35
CA ILE A 103 8.80 -0.56 11.21
C ILE A 103 7.83 -0.12 10.11
N TYR A 104 6.62 0.34 10.44
CA TYR A 104 5.68 0.89 9.47
C TYR A 104 6.25 2.11 8.73
N GLU A 105 6.76 3.11 9.45
CA GLU A 105 7.35 4.33 8.87
C GLU A 105 8.52 4.00 7.93
N THR A 106 9.34 3.02 8.30
CA THR A 106 10.50 2.58 7.52
C THR A 106 10.09 1.79 6.27
N LEU A 107 9.16 0.85 6.40
CA LEU A 107 8.81 -0.07 5.31
C LEU A 107 7.72 0.46 4.37
N SER A 108 6.81 1.33 4.83
CA SER A 108 5.74 1.89 4.00
C SER A 108 6.24 2.47 2.64
N PRO A 109 7.25 3.35 2.58
CA PRO A 109 7.78 3.87 1.30
C PRO A 109 8.57 2.83 0.47
N ILE A 110 8.98 1.71 1.08
CA ILE A 110 9.67 0.60 0.41
C ILE A 110 8.63 -0.33 -0.23
N VAL A 111 7.66 -0.80 0.56
CA VAL A 111 6.59 -1.71 0.15
C VAL A 111 5.67 -1.05 -0.88
N ALA A 112 5.49 0.27 -0.83
CA ALA A 112 4.81 1.04 -1.88
C ALA A 112 5.39 0.80 -3.28
N LYS A 113 6.69 0.50 -3.39
CA LYS A 113 7.41 0.23 -4.65
C LYS A 113 7.47 -1.26 -5.03
N TRP A 114 7.11 -2.17 -4.13
CA TRP A 114 7.12 -3.61 -4.41
C TRP A 114 6.12 -4.01 -5.49
N SER A 115 6.57 -4.93 -6.34
CA SER A 115 5.75 -5.70 -7.26
C SER A 115 4.71 -6.58 -6.52
N PRO A 116 3.68 -7.08 -7.23
CA PRO A 116 2.75 -8.07 -6.67
C PRO A 116 3.46 -9.34 -6.15
N ASP A 117 4.53 -9.78 -6.82
CA ASP A 117 5.26 -11.00 -6.44
C ASP A 117 6.07 -10.81 -5.15
N GLU A 118 6.73 -9.66 -4.97
CA GLU A 118 7.40 -9.32 -3.70
C GLU A 118 6.42 -9.20 -2.51
N ARG A 119 5.17 -8.82 -2.77
CA ARG A 119 4.11 -8.70 -1.75
C ARG A 119 3.46 -10.04 -1.40
N THR A 120 3.12 -10.85 -2.40
CA THR A 120 2.21 -12.01 -2.24
C THR A 120 2.57 -13.24 -3.08
N GLY A 121 3.67 -13.21 -3.83
CA GLY A 121 4.17 -14.39 -4.55
C GLY A 121 4.75 -15.44 -3.60
N GLU A 122 5.20 -16.57 -4.15
CA GLU A 122 5.75 -17.71 -3.39
C GLU A 122 6.93 -17.33 -2.47
N LYS A 123 7.75 -16.37 -2.91
CA LYS A 123 8.86 -15.78 -2.13
C LYS A 123 8.56 -14.35 -1.64
N GLY A 124 7.29 -13.98 -1.60
CA GLY A 124 6.82 -12.67 -1.17
C GLY A 124 6.75 -12.52 0.35
N HIS A 125 6.41 -11.33 0.82
CA HIS A 125 6.35 -10.99 2.25
C HIS A 125 4.92 -10.62 2.71
N PRO A 126 3.93 -11.52 2.60
CA PRO A 126 2.53 -11.19 2.83
C PRO A 126 2.23 -10.82 4.29
N HIS A 127 3.00 -11.34 5.26
CA HIS A 127 2.81 -11.03 6.67
C HIS A 127 3.29 -9.60 7.01
N ILE A 128 4.33 -9.11 6.32
CA ILE A 128 4.74 -7.69 6.37
C ILE A 128 3.63 -6.82 5.79
N VAL A 129 3.11 -7.14 4.61
CA VAL A 129 2.02 -6.35 3.98
C VAL A 129 0.78 -6.27 4.88
N ARG A 130 0.37 -7.40 5.47
CA ARG A 130 -0.73 -7.46 6.46
C ARG A 130 -0.43 -6.58 7.69
N HIS A 131 0.80 -6.64 8.20
CA HIS A 131 1.20 -5.85 9.36
C HIS A 131 1.18 -4.34 9.07
N LEU A 132 1.66 -3.90 7.90
CA LEU A 132 1.58 -2.49 7.50
C LEU A 132 0.12 -1.99 7.41
N TYR A 133 -0.78 -2.80 6.86
CA TYR A 133 -2.21 -2.47 6.83
C TYR A 133 -2.85 -2.43 8.23
N PHE A 134 -2.37 -3.24 9.18
CA PHE A 134 -2.85 -3.22 10.57
C PHE A 134 -2.41 -1.96 11.34
N VAL A 135 -1.23 -1.41 11.06
CA VAL A 135 -0.72 -0.19 11.73
C VAL A 135 -1.41 1.08 11.20
N GLN A 136 -1.81 1.07 9.92
CA GLN A 136 -2.52 2.16 9.22
C GLN A 136 -3.89 2.51 9.81
#